data_AF-A0A965U6A5-F1
#
_entry.id   AF-A0A965U6A5-F1
#
_cell.length_a   1.000
_cell.length_b   1.000
_cell.length_c   1.000
_cell.angle_alpha   90.00
_cell.angle_beta   90.00
_cell.angle_gamma   90.00
#
_symmetry.space_group_name_H-M   'P 1'
#
loop_
_entity.id
_entity.type
_entity.pdbx_description
1 polymer ?
#
loop_
_entity_poly.entity_id
_entity_poly.type
_entity_poly.pdbx_seq_one_letter_code
_entity_poly.pdbx_strand_id
1 'polypeptide(L)'
;METNETVEIPSDVVIAALGEKIDPVVFAAYGVALDEKGRAPRRSGNVFVAGDALRGPATVVEAIADAAAFAEAVIGEAHAYAIPDAATASYEACLAKKGILAHARTCESERCLACNVVCEACVTVCPNRANVAIRVPGHAMRQILHVDYMCNECGNCEAFCPYDSAPYKHKFTYFANEGDFNDSTNAGFMVICPHCPVVKVRLDGKTAEYDMSKADNGLPKELELLILTILKDYAYLLA
;
A
#
# COMPACT_ATOMS: atom_id res chain seq x y z
N MET A 1 1.11 -5.02 28.21
CA MET A 1 0.90 -4.63 29.62
C MET A 1 0.70 -5.93 30.38
N GLU A 2 1.67 -6.36 31.19
CA GLU A 2 1.56 -7.60 31.97
C GLU A 2 0.65 -7.36 33.16
N THR A 3 -0.30 -8.26 33.40
CA THR A 3 -1.38 -8.06 34.38
C THR A 3 -1.07 -8.64 35.76
N ASN A 4 0.07 -9.31 35.97
CA ASN A 4 0.44 -10.04 37.21
C ASN A 4 -0.60 -11.09 37.69
N GLU A 5 -1.60 -11.39 36.87
CA GLU A 5 -2.63 -12.39 37.15
C GLU A 5 -2.27 -13.69 36.44
N THR A 6 -2.40 -14.82 37.13
CA THR A 6 -2.23 -16.15 36.53
C THR A 6 -3.59 -16.65 36.08
N VAL A 7 -3.68 -17.16 34.85
CA VAL A 7 -4.91 -17.73 34.28
C VAL A 7 -4.63 -19.18 33.90
N GLU A 8 -5.52 -20.08 34.31
CA GLU A 8 -5.53 -21.47 33.85
C GLU A 8 -6.40 -21.58 32.59
N ILE A 9 -5.83 -22.16 31.53
CA ILE A 9 -6.52 -22.38 30.26
C ILE A 9 -6.61 -23.89 30.03
N PRO A 10 -7.81 -24.50 30.05
CA PRO A 10 -7.96 -25.91 29.70
C PRO A 10 -7.56 -26.11 28.23
N SER A 11 -6.73 -27.11 27.95
CA SER A 11 -6.22 -27.39 26.61
C SER A 11 -6.01 -28.89 26.42
N ASP A 12 -6.47 -29.43 25.28
CA ASP A 12 -6.22 -30.82 24.91
C ASP A 12 -4.81 -31.03 24.34
N VAL A 13 -4.22 -29.98 23.73
CA VAL A 13 -2.90 -29.97 23.12
C VAL A 13 -2.18 -28.65 23.41
N VAL A 14 -0.91 -28.75 23.78
CA VAL A 14 -0.02 -27.60 23.96
C VAL A 14 1.12 -27.72 22.95
N ILE A 15 1.24 -26.72 22.07
CA ILE A 15 2.34 -26.64 21.10
C ILE A 15 3.36 -25.64 21.64
N ALA A 16 4.53 -26.14 22.03
CA ALA A 16 5.62 -25.28 22.49
C ALA A 16 6.32 -24.63 21.29
N ALA A 17 6.35 -23.29 21.26
CA ALA A 17 7.17 -22.54 20.32
C ALA A 17 8.64 -22.57 20.79
N LEU A 18 9.38 -23.60 20.37
CA LEU A 18 10.80 -23.73 20.67
C LEU A 18 11.61 -22.81 19.75
N GLY A 19 12.47 -21.98 20.34
CA GLY A 19 13.46 -21.19 19.61
C GLY A 19 14.67 -22.02 19.18
N GLU A 20 15.50 -21.42 18.33
CA GLU A 20 16.73 -22.03 17.83
C GLU A 20 17.98 -21.46 18.50
N LYS A 21 19.08 -22.22 18.45
CA LYS A 21 20.39 -21.80 18.96
C LYS A 21 21.48 -22.21 17.97
N ILE A 22 22.50 -21.37 17.89
CA ILE A 22 23.69 -21.59 17.07
C ILE A 22 24.55 -22.66 17.74
N ASP A 23 25.15 -23.56 16.95
CA ASP A 23 26.14 -24.52 17.45
C ASP A 23 27.54 -23.89 17.47
N PRO A 24 28.09 -23.52 18.64
CA PRO A 24 29.37 -22.83 18.73
C PRO A 24 30.56 -23.68 18.24
N VAL A 25 30.44 -25.01 18.27
CA VAL A 25 31.52 -25.92 17.84
C VAL A 25 31.74 -25.81 16.34
N VAL A 26 30.66 -25.69 15.57
CA VAL A 26 30.71 -25.54 14.12
C VAL A 26 31.39 -24.22 13.73
N PHE A 27 31.04 -23.11 14.38
CA PHE A 27 31.64 -21.80 14.10
C PHE A 27 33.12 -21.76 14.46
N ALA A 28 33.50 -22.34 15.60
CA ALA A 28 34.89 -22.46 16.00
C ALA A 28 35.72 -23.26 14.99
N ALA A 29 35.18 -24.34 14.42
CA ALA A 29 35.85 -25.15 13.38
C ALA A 29 36.14 -24.37 12.09
N TYR A 30 35.34 -23.35 11.78
CA TYR A 30 35.56 -22.43 10.65
C TYR A 30 36.38 -21.19 11.02
N GLY A 31 36.91 -21.09 12.24
CA GLY A 31 37.66 -19.92 12.70
C GLY A 31 36.80 -18.67 12.91
N VAL A 32 35.51 -18.85 13.20
CA VAL A 32 34.56 -17.76 13.46
C VAL A 32 34.35 -17.64 14.96
N ALA A 33 34.78 -16.52 15.54
CA ALA A 33 34.53 -16.20 16.95
C ALA A 33 33.11 -15.65 17.12
N LEU A 34 32.40 -16.15 18.14
CA LEU A 34 31.08 -15.64 18.53
C LEU A 34 31.22 -14.51 19.56
N ASP A 35 30.26 -13.60 19.58
CA ASP A 35 30.16 -12.55 20.60
C ASP A 35 29.64 -13.09 21.96
N GLU A 36 29.56 -12.21 22.96
CA GLU A 36 29.06 -12.55 24.31
C GLU A 36 27.60 -13.05 24.32
N LYS A 37 26.85 -12.79 23.25
CA LYS A 37 25.47 -13.25 23.05
C LYS A 37 25.40 -14.51 22.17
N GLY A 38 26.54 -15.11 21.83
CA GLY A 38 26.63 -16.30 21.00
C GLY A 38 26.36 -16.05 19.51
N ARG A 39 26.47 -14.81 19.02
CA ARG A 39 26.21 -14.44 17.62
C ARG A 39 27.50 -14.38 16.81
N ALA A 40 27.43 -14.84 15.57
CA ALA A 40 28.57 -14.76 14.68
C ALA A 40 28.62 -13.41 13.94
N PRO A 41 29.82 -12.87 13.62
CA PRO A 41 29.93 -11.71 12.76
C PRO A 41 29.46 -12.06 11.34
N ARG A 42 28.96 -11.06 10.59
CA ARG A 42 28.56 -11.20 9.18
C ARG A 42 29.67 -11.79 8.31
N ARG A 43 30.93 -11.49 8.63
CA ARG A 43 32.11 -11.96 7.91
C ARG A 43 33.29 -12.16 8.86
N SER A 44 34.00 -13.26 8.69
CA SER A 44 35.32 -13.53 9.29
C SER A 44 36.25 -14.04 8.19
N GLY A 45 37.16 -13.18 7.71
CA GLY A 45 38.04 -13.52 6.59
C GLY A 45 37.26 -13.83 5.29
N ASN A 46 37.33 -15.09 4.84
CA ASN A 46 36.59 -15.62 3.70
C ASN A 46 35.33 -16.40 4.09
N VAL A 47 34.98 -16.45 5.38
CA VAL A 47 33.76 -17.08 5.88
C VAL A 47 32.68 -16.02 6.05
N PHE A 48 31.50 -16.30 5.51
CA PHE A 48 30.33 -15.43 5.58
C PHE A 48 29.22 -16.14 6.35
N VAL A 49 28.45 -15.36 7.11
CA VAL A 49 27.33 -15.87 7.90
C VAL A 49 26.05 -15.17 7.45
N ALA A 50 24.97 -15.92 7.32
CA ALA A 50 23.67 -15.46 6.84
C ALA A 50 22.53 -16.12 7.62
N GLY A 51 21.33 -15.53 7.55
CA GLY A 51 20.12 -16.09 8.17
C GLY A 51 20.19 -16.12 9.69
N ASP A 52 19.60 -17.16 10.30
CA ASP A 52 19.41 -17.21 11.75
C ASP A 52 20.73 -17.21 12.54
N ALA A 53 21.77 -17.78 11.95
CA ALA A 53 23.12 -17.76 12.53
C ALA A 53 23.74 -16.35 12.63
N LEU A 54 23.32 -15.43 11.76
CA LEU A 54 23.76 -14.03 11.81
C LEU A 54 22.83 -13.18 12.67
N ARG A 55 21.51 -13.38 12.53
CA ARG A 55 20.49 -12.45 13.07
C ARG A 55 19.84 -12.91 14.37
N GLY A 56 19.98 -14.18 14.74
CA GLY A 56 18.99 -14.86 15.56
C GLY A 56 17.72 -15.13 14.73
N PRO A 57 16.57 -15.47 15.36
CA PRO A 57 15.36 -15.84 14.64
C PRO A 57 14.97 -14.83 13.56
N ALA A 58 15.25 -15.18 12.30
CA ALA A 58 15.10 -14.30 11.15
C ALA A 58 13.89 -14.72 10.33
N THR A 59 13.33 -13.77 9.62
CA THR A 59 12.35 -14.07 8.59
C THR A 59 13.03 -14.64 7.34
N VAL A 60 12.28 -15.39 6.53
CA VAL A 60 12.75 -15.88 5.22
C VAL A 60 13.31 -14.74 4.36
N VAL A 61 12.69 -13.55 4.42
CA VAL A 61 13.12 -12.37 3.66
C VAL A 61 14.50 -11.88 4.12
N GLU A 62 14.76 -11.86 5.42
CA GLU A 62 16.06 -11.45 5.97
C GLU A 62 17.18 -12.44 5.64
N ALA A 63 16.88 -13.74 5.68
CA ALA A 63 17.83 -14.77 5.27
C ALA A 63 18.18 -14.66 3.77
N ILE A 64 17.19 -14.40 2.92
CA ILE A 64 17.39 -14.13 1.48
C ILE A 64 18.25 -12.87 1.29
N ALA A 65 17.99 -11.81 2.05
CA ALA A 65 18.76 -10.58 1.96
C ALA A 65 20.24 -10.79 2.32
N ASP A 66 20.54 -11.60 3.35
CA ASP A 66 21.93 -11.92 3.70
C ASP A 66 22.61 -12.79 2.63
N ALA A 67 21.89 -13.74 2.03
CA ALA A 67 22.40 -14.54 0.91
C ALA A 67 22.69 -13.67 -0.33
N ALA A 68 21.82 -12.70 -0.64
CA ALA A 68 22.06 -11.74 -1.71
C ALA A 68 23.31 -10.89 -1.44
N ALA A 69 23.45 -10.37 -0.22
CA ALA A 69 24.63 -9.60 0.18
C ALA A 69 25.94 -10.42 0.09
N PHE A 70 25.88 -11.72 0.40
CA PHE A 70 27.01 -12.63 0.19
C PHE A 70 27.35 -12.76 -1.30
N ALA A 71 26.35 -13.00 -2.17
CA ALA A 71 26.57 -13.12 -3.61
C ALA A 71 27.22 -11.86 -4.19
N GLU A 72 26.72 -10.68 -3.83
CA GLU A 72 27.29 -9.38 -4.25
C GLU A 72 28.72 -9.20 -3.77
N ALA A 73 29.03 -9.58 -2.53
CA ALA A 73 30.39 -9.51 -1.99
C ALA A 73 31.37 -10.45 -2.72
N VAL A 74 30.91 -11.60 -3.20
CA VAL A 74 31.72 -12.57 -3.97
C VAL A 74 31.91 -12.11 -5.42
N ILE A 75 30.85 -11.62 -6.05
CA ILE A 75 30.87 -11.17 -7.45
C ILE A 75 31.63 -9.83 -7.57
N GLY A 76 31.60 -9.00 -6.52
CA GLY A 76 32.28 -7.70 -6.47
C GLY A 76 31.46 -6.54 -7.06
N GLU A 77 30.22 -6.80 -7.45
CA GLU A 77 29.26 -5.80 -7.91
C GLU A 77 27.86 -6.11 -7.36
N ALA A 78 27.04 -5.06 -7.23
CA ALA A 78 25.65 -5.21 -6.81
C ALA A 78 24.87 -5.98 -7.88
N HIS A 79 23.96 -6.87 -7.46
CA HIS A 79 23.15 -7.61 -8.39
C HIS A 79 22.09 -6.68 -9.00
N ALA A 80 22.34 -6.23 -10.23
CA ALA A 80 21.36 -5.51 -11.01
C ALA A 80 20.40 -6.53 -11.64
N TYR A 81 19.13 -6.51 -11.21
CA TYR A 81 18.06 -7.20 -11.92
C TYR A 81 17.26 -6.17 -12.73
N ALA A 82 16.94 -6.53 -13.98
CA ALA A 82 15.98 -5.81 -14.79
C ALA A 82 14.70 -6.64 -14.87
N ILE A 83 13.57 -6.04 -14.51
CA ILE A 83 12.27 -6.64 -14.82
C ILE A 83 12.06 -6.41 -16.32
N PRO A 84 11.93 -7.47 -17.14
CA PRO A 84 11.71 -7.29 -18.56
C PRO A 84 10.42 -6.51 -18.81
N ASP A 85 10.39 -5.63 -19.82
CA ASP A 85 9.16 -4.89 -20.17
C ASP A 85 7.97 -5.82 -20.40
N ALA A 86 8.23 -7.00 -20.98
CA ALA A 86 7.22 -8.05 -21.20
C ALA A 86 6.61 -8.63 -19.91
N ALA A 87 7.26 -8.46 -18.75
CA ALA A 87 6.71 -8.85 -17.46
C ALA A 87 5.73 -7.80 -16.89
N THR A 88 5.68 -6.59 -17.47
CA THR A 88 4.71 -5.57 -17.08
C THR A 88 3.38 -5.86 -17.75
N ALA A 89 2.41 -6.32 -16.97
CA ALA A 89 1.06 -6.53 -17.45
C ALA A 89 0.40 -5.19 -17.82
N SER A 90 -0.34 -5.17 -18.93
CA SER A 90 -1.04 -3.95 -19.35
C SER A 90 -2.14 -3.58 -18.36
N TYR A 91 -2.35 -2.27 -18.15
CA TYR A 91 -3.37 -1.76 -17.23
C TYR A 91 -4.77 -2.32 -17.57
N GLU A 92 -5.15 -2.34 -18.84
CA GLU A 92 -6.45 -2.85 -19.29
C GLU A 92 -6.63 -4.35 -19.01
N ALA A 93 -5.60 -5.16 -19.25
CA ALA A 93 -5.66 -6.59 -18.96
C ALA A 93 -5.74 -6.87 -17.45
N CYS A 94 -5.05 -6.08 -16.63
CA CYS A 94 -5.12 -6.18 -15.17
C CYS A 94 -6.51 -5.80 -14.67
N LEU A 95 -7.04 -4.68 -15.16
CA LEU A 95 -8.37 -4.19 -14.79
C LEU A 95 -9.47 -5.20 -15.17
N ALA A 96 -9.37 -5.84 -16.35
CA ALA A 96 -10.33 -6.84 -16.80
C ALA A 96 -10.40 -8.10 -15.92
N LYS A 97 -9.31 -8.43 -15.21
CA LYS A 97 -9.26 -9.57 -14.27
C LYS A 97 -9.79 -9.21 -12.88
N LYS A 98 -9.90 -7.92 -12.56
CA LYS A 98 -10.22 -7.47 -11.21
C LYS A 98 -11.62 -7.95 -10.79
N GLY A 99 -11.69 -8.61 -9.64
CA GLY A 99 -12.93 -9.19 -9.11
C GLY A 99 -13.31 -10.54 -9.74
N ILE A 100 -12.53 -11.06 -10.70
CA ILE A 100 -12.71 -12.40 -11.25
C ILE A 100 -11.75 -13.35 -10.54
N LEU A 101 -12.29 -14.15 -9.61
CA LEU A 101 -11.51 -15.16 -8.91
C LEU A 101 -11.42 -16.43 -9.77
N ALA A 102 -10.21 -16.94 -9.94
CA ALA A 102 -9.95 -18.22 -10.60
C ALA A 102 -9.41 -19.24 -9.58
N HIS A 103 -9.91 -20.48 -9.66
CA HIS A 103 -9.34 -21.61 -8.94
C HIS A 103 -7.93 -21.92 -9.42
N ALA A 104 -7.17 -22.68 -8.62
CA ALA A 104 -5.85 -23.19 -9.01
C ALA A 104 -5.91 -23.85 -10.39
N ARG A 105 -4.99 -23.44 -11.28
CA ARG A 105 -4.80 -24.03 -12.62
C ARG A 105 -3.38 -24.57 -12.72
N THR A 106 -3.00 -25.01 -13.91
CA THR A 106 -1.64 -25.50 -14.21
C THR A 106 -0.56 -24.43 -14.04
N CYS A 107 -0.89 -23.14 -14.23
CA CYS A 107 0.03 -22.01 -14.04
C CYS A 107 -0.52 -21.01 -13.02
N GLU A 108 0.15 -20.88 -11.87
CA GLU A 108 -0.32 -20.01 -10.77
C GLU A 108 -0.31 -18.52 -11.14
N SER A 109 0.58 -18.10 -12.04
CA SER A 109 0.64 -16.70 -12.49
C SER A 109 -0.64 -16.22 -13.17
N GLU A 110 -1.46 -17.14 -13.71
CA GLU A 110 -2.77 -16.80 -14.29
C GLU A 110 -3.76 -16.26 -13.25
N ARG A 111 -3.57 -16.58 -11.96
CA ARG A 111 -4.42 -16.12 -10.85
C ARG A 111 -3.96 -14.79 -10.24
N CYS A 112 -2.79 -14.28 -10.63
CA CYS A 112 -2.28 -13.01 -10.15
C CYS A 112 -3.23 -11.87 -10.57
N LEU A 113 -3.68 -11.08 -9.60
CA LEU A 113 -4.55 -9.92 -9.82
C LEU A 113 -3.77 -8.65 -10.21
N ALA A 114 -2.43 -8.71 -10.27
CA ALA A 114 -1.56 -7.59 -10.63
C ALA A 114 -1.87 -6.31 -9.85
N CYS A 115 -2.00 -6.44 -8.52
CA CYS A 115 -2.37 -5.32 -7.62
C CYS A 115 -1.36 -4.17 -7.63
N ASN A 116 -0.13 -4.42 -8.08
CA ASN A 116 0.90 -3.40 -8.31
C ASN A 116 0.61 -2.52 -9.54
N VAL A 117 -0.23 -2.96 -10.47
CA VAL A 117 -0.67 -2.19 -11.64
C VAL A 117 -2.05 -1.58 -11.40
N VAL A 118 -3.00 -2.38 -10.90
CA VAL A 118 -4.36 -1.92 -10.58
C VAL A 118 -4.69 -2.31 -9.15
N CYS A 119 -4.42 -1.41 -8.21
CA CYS A 119 -4.82 -1.61 -6.82
C CYS A 119 -6.34 -1.39 -6.67
N GLU A 120 -6.76 -0.12 -6.52
CA GLU A 120 -8.14 0.29 -6.15
C GLU A 120 -8.80 -0.64 -5.10
N ALA A 121 -8.01 -1.13 -4.14
CA ALA A 121 -8.49 -2.00 -3.06
C ALA A 121 -9.51 -1.26 -2.17
N CYS A 122 -9.25 0.04 -1.92
CA CYS A 122 -10.16 0.92 -1.19
C CYS A 122 -11.56 1.02 -1.81
N VAL A 123 -11.68 0.85 -3.13
CA VAL A 123 -12.96 0.82 -3.86
C VAL A 123 -13.68 -0.51 -3.62
N THR A 124 -12.94 -1.62 -3.61
CA THR A 124 -13.52 -2.97 -3.47
C THR A 124 -13.91 -3.33 -2.04
N VAL A 125 -13.16 -2.85 -1.04
CA VAL A 125 -13.39 -3.20 0.38
C VAL A 125 -14.34 -2.25 1.09
N CYS A 126 -14.66 -1.10 0.50
CA CYS A 126 -15.54 -0.12 1.11
C CYS A 126 -16.99 -0.63 1.08
N PRO A 127 -17.62 -0.90 2.24
CA PRO A 127 -18.98 -1.44 2.27
C PRO A 127 -20.02 -0.44 1.73
N ASN A 128 -19.78 0.86 1.94
CA ASN A 128 -20.66 1.93 1.48
C ASN A 128 -20.33 2.44 0.07
N ARG A 129 -19.28 1.91 -0.58
CA ARG A 129 -18.77 2.38 -1.88
C ARG A 129 -18.39 3.88 -1.91
N ALA A 130 -17.91 4.40 -0.79
CA ALA A 130 -17.47 5.80 -0.66
C ALA A 130 -16.18 6.13 -1.43
N ASN A 131 -15.34 5.14 -1.74
CA ASN A 131 -14.19 5.34 -2.64
C ASN A 131 -14.60 4.96 -4.07
N VAL A 132 -14.41 5.87 -5.03
CA VAL A 132 -14.80 5.70 -6.42
C VAL A 132 -13.60 5.86 -7.35
N ALA A 133 -13.44 4.95 -8.31
CA ALA A 133 -12.41 5.02 -9.33
C ALA A 133 -12.86 5.89 -10.52
N ILE A 134 -12.26 7.06 -10.67
CA ILE A 134 -12.54 8.07 -11.70
C ILE A 134 -11.58 7.89 -12.88
N ARG A 135 -12.13 7.68 -14.08
CA ARG A 135 -11.33 7.63 -15.31
C ARG A 135 -11.09 9.05 -15.83
N VAL A 136 -9.95 9.62 -15.48
CA VAL A 136 -9.54 10.95 -15.95
C VAL A 136 -8.89 10.83 -17.33
N PRO A 137 -9.34 11.60 -18.34
CA PRO A 137 -8.71 11.62 -19.66
C PRO A 137 -7.21 11.93 -19.57
N GLY A 138 -6.38 11.23 -20.35
CA GLY A 138 -4.92 11.45 -20.37
C GLY A 138 -4.16 10.79 -19.22
N HIS A 139 -4.82 10.29 -18.17
CA HIS A 139 -4.16 9.52 -17.12
C HIS A 139 -4.08 8.04 -17.50
N ALA A 140 -2.90 7.44 -17.29
CA ALA A 140 -2.68 6.01 -17.51
C ALA A 140 -3.48 5.12 -16.54
N MET A 141 -3.83 5.66 -15.35
CA MET A 141 -4.54 4.96 -14.29
C MET A 141 -5.75 5.77 -13.83
N ARG A 142 -6.80 5.09 -13.36
CA ARG A 142 -7.93 5.75 -12.70
C ARG A 142 -7.46 6.42 -11.41
N GLN A 143 -8.02 7.60 -11.13
CA GLN A 143 -7.81 8.34 -9.89
C GLN A 143 -8.87 7.92 -8.87
N ILE A 144 -8.56 7.99 -7.58
CA ILE A 144 -9.52 7.63 -6.52
C ILE A 144 -10.09 8.89 -5.91
N LEU A 145 -11.42 9.03 -5.98
CA LEU A 145 -12.20 10.03 -5.27
C LEU A 145 -12.80 9.39 -4.02
N HIS A 146 -12.65 10.03 -2.88
CA HIS A 146 -13.43 9.72 -1.69
C HIS A 146 -14.70 10.59 -1.66
N VAL A 147 -15.86 10.01 -1.38
CA VAL A 147 -17.16 10.69 -1.32
C VAL A 147 -17.62 10.70 0.13
N ASP A 148 -17.57 11.88 0.75
CA ASP A 148 -17.65 12.03 2.21
C ASP A 148 -18.97 11.54 2.79
N TYR A 149 -20.10 11.99 2.25
CA TYR A 149 -21.43 11.62 2.74
C TYR A 149 -21.78 10.12 2.62
N MET A 150 -21.01 9.36 1.84
CA MET A 150 -21.16 7.91 1.73
C MET A 150 -20.32 7.17 2.78
N CYS A 151 -19.33 7.83 3.37
CA CYS A 151 -18.40 7.22 4.32
C CYS A 151 -18.97 7.25 5.74
N ASN A 152 -18.77 6.16 6.48
CA ASN A 152 -19.07 6.08 7.91
C ASN A 152 -17.79 5.91 8.76
N GLU A 153 -16.64 6.20 8.16
CA GLU A 153 -15.31 6.07 8.78
C GLU A 153 -15.02 4.69 9.40
N CYS A 154 -15.60 3.60 8.87
CA CYS A 154 -15.38 2.26 9.41
C CYS A 154 -13.93 1.75 9.33
N GLY A 155 -13.02 2.46 8.65
CA GLY A 155 -11.60 2.10 8.59
C GLY A 155 -11.24 0.92 7.68
N ASN A 156 -12.20 0.25 7.04
CA ASN A 156 -11.92 -0.90 6.16
C ASN A 156 -10.90 -0.58 5.07
N CYS A 157 -11.02 0.58 4.42
CA CYS A 157 -10.10 0.95 3.34
C CYS A 157 -8.67 1.25 3.84
N GLU A 158 -8.49 1.60 5.11
CA GLU A 158 -7.18 1.75 5.76
C GLU A 158 -6.61 0.38 6.13
N ALA A 159 -7.41 -0.47 6.81
CA ALA A 159 -6.99 -1.80 7.23
C ALA A 159 -6.53 -2.71 6.06
N PHE A 160 -7.15 -2.57 4.90
CA PHE A 160 -6.82 -3.34 3.70
C PHE A 160 -5.97 -2.57 2.68
N CYS A 161 -5.46 -1.39 3.03
CA CYS A 161 -4.58 -0.66 2.12
C CYS A 161 -3.22 -1.38 2.05
N PRO A 162 -2.74 -1.76 0.85
CA PRO A 162 -1.41 -2.36 0.70
C PRO A 162 -0.29 -1.33 0.87
N TYR A 163 -0.64 -0.05 1.01
CA TYR A 163 0.26 1.07 1.26
C TYR A 163 -0.04 1.64 2.64
N ASP A 164 0.94 2.33 3.23
CA ASP A 164 0.77 3.06 4.48
C ASP A 164 -0.12 4.31 4.25
N SER A 165 -1.43 4.10 4.18
CA SER A 165 -2.40 5.11 3.81
C SER A 165 -3.79 4.76 4.33
N ALA A 166 -4.53 5.78 4.78
CA ALA A 166 -5.94 5.72 5.13
C ALA A 166 -6.77 6.38 4.01
N PRO A 167 -7.31 5.64 3.03
CA PRO A 167 -7.92 6.24 1.83
C PRO A 167 -9.08 7.21 2.12
N TYR A 168 -9.91 6.93 3.13
CA TYR A 168 -11.00 7.82 3.56
C TYR A 168 -10.53 9.18 4.12
N LYS A 169 -9.25 9.30 4.50
CA LYS A 169 -8.62 10.54 4.98
C LYS A 169 -7.68 11.17 3.95
N HIS A 170 -6.96 10.32 3.21
CA HIS A 170 -5.82 10.74 2.39
C HIS A 170 -6.16 10.91 0.91
N LYS A 171 -7.27 10.33 0.42
CA LYS A 171 -7.70 10.55 -0.98
C LYS A 171 -8.45 11.86 -1.10
N PHE A 172 -8.36 12.47 -2.28
CA PHE A 172 -9.06 13.71 -2.58
C PHE A 172 -10.56 13.49 -2.38
N THR A 173 -11.18 14.35 -1.57
CA THR A 173 -12.53 14.13 -1.05
C THR A 173 -13.53 15.08 -1.72
N TYR A 174 -14.69 14.56 -2.12
CA TYR A 174 -15.85 15.38 -2.46
C TYR A 174 -16.75 15.55 -1.24
N PHE A 175 -17.15 16.79 -0.96
CA PHE A 175 -18.06 17.17 0.11
C PHE A 175 -19.37 17.71 -0.47
N ALA A 176 -20.50 17.20 0.03
CA ALA A 176 -21.82 17.58 -0.45
C ALA A 176 -22.23 18.99 0.02
N ASN A 177 -21.80 19.40 1.21
CA ASN A 177 -22.14 20.68 1.80
C ASN A 177 -20.96 21.35 2.52
N GLU A 178 -21.13 22.63 2.86
CA GLU A 178 -20.10 23.43 3.51
C GLU A 178 -19.83 23.01 4.96
N GLY A 179 -20.80 22.44 5.66
CA GLY A 179 -20.64 21.91 7.01
C GLY A 179 -19.60 20.79 7.02
N ASP A 180 -19.86 19.73 6.25
CA ASP A 180 -18.96 18.57 6.11
C ASP A 180 -17.58 18.99 5.61
N PHE A 181 -17.54 19.92 4.64
CA PHE A 181 -16.28 20.49 4.15
C PHE A 181 -15.48 21.13 5.29
N ASN A 182 -16.12 21.92 6.17
CA ASN A 182 -15.44 22.62 7.27
C ASN A 182 -15.08 21.71 8.44
N ASP A 183 -15.89 20.67 8.71
CA ASP A 183 -15.67 19.71 9.79
C ASP A 183 -14.54 18.71 9.49
N SER A 184 -14.19 18.55 8.21
CA SER A 184 -13.08 17.69 7.76
C SER A 184 -11.78 18.45 7.57
N THR A 185 -10.65 17.77 7.75
CA THR A 185 -9.31 18.27 7.39
C THR A 185 -8.81 17.76 6.03
N ASN A 186 -9.57 16.90 5.34
CA ASN A 186 -9.10 16.27 4.11
C ASN A 186 -8.89 17.32 3.00
N ALA A 187 -7.93 17.03 2.12
CA ALA A 187 -7.85 17.72 0.84
C ALA A 187 -9.05 17.30 -0.02
N GLY A 188 -9.73 18.26 -0.63
CA GLY A 188 -11.00 17.98 -1.29
C GLY A 188 -11.66 19.20 -1.89
N PHE A 189 -12.88 19.01 -2.37
CA PHE A 189 -13.69 20.08 -2.95
C PHE A 189 -15.18 19.92 -2.65
N MET A 190 -15.89 21.04 -2.70
CA MET A 190 -17.34 21.09 -2.78
C MET A 190 -17.76 21.91 -4.00
N VAL A 191 -18.95 21.64 -4.52
CA VAL A 191 -19.56 22.42 -5.60
C VAL A 191 -20.39 23.53 -4.96
N ILE A 192 -20.05 24.80 -5.24
CA ILE A 192 -20.82 25.96 -4.74
C ILE A 192 -22.07 26.16 -5.60
N CYS A 193 -21.92 26.02 -6.90
CA CYS A 193 -22.99 26.26 -7.86
C CYS A 193 -22.86 25.30 -9.05
N PRO A 194 -23.80 24.36 -9.24
CA PRO A 194 -23.76 23.44 -10.37
C PRO A 194 -23.99 24.14 -11.73
N HIS A 195 -24.77 25.23 -11.73
CA HIS A 195 -25.10 25.98 -12.95
C HIS A 195 -24.02 26.98 -13.38
N CYS A 196 -23.17 27.39 -12.43
CA CYS A 196 -22.06 28.29 -12.60
C CYS A 196 -20.88 27.61 -11.94
N PRO A 197 -20.11 26.77 -12.66
CA PRO A 197 -19.32 25.66 -12.10
C PRO A 197 -18.15 26.17 -11.25
N VAL A 198 -18.49 26.71 -10.08
CA VAL A 198 -17.59 27.26 -9.09
C VAL A 198 -17.46 26.21 -8.00
N VAL A 199 -16.22 25.87 -7.69
CA VAL A 199 -15.89 24.89 -6.67
C VAL A 199 -15.06 25.55 -5.59
N LYS A 200 -15.28 25.15 -4.34
CA LYS A 200 -14.41 25.49 -3.21
C LYS A 200 -13.47 24.32 -3.02
N VAL A 201 -12.17 24.55 -3.08
CA VAL A 201 -11.15 23.49 -3.00
C VAL A 201 -10.26 23.74 -1.79
N ARG A 202 -9.95 22.67 -1.05
CA ARG A 202 -8.93 22.65 0.01
C ARG A 202 -7.71 21.85 -0.45
N LEU A 203 -6.53 22.48 -0.44
CA LEU A 203 -5.23 21.86 -0.67
C LEU A 203 -4.22 22.38 0.35
N ASP A 204 -3.42 21.50 0.95
CA ASP A 204 -2.40 21.85 1.95
C ASP A 204 -2.92 22.78 3.06
N GLY A 205 -4.16 22.51 3.52
CA GLY A 205 -4.85 23.30 4.55
C GLY A 205 -5.37 24.67 4.10
N LYS A 206 -5.16 25.07 2.84
CA LYS A 206 -5.64 26.34 2.29
C LYS A 206 -6.91 26.12 1.47
N THR A 207 -7.86 27.03 1.61
CA THR A 207 -9.13 27.00 0.87
C THR A 207 -9.23 28.16 -0.10
N ALA A 208 -9.66 27.89 -1.34
CA ALA A 208 -9.95 28.92 -2.33
C ALA A 208 -11.10 28.49 -3.25
N GLU A 209 -11.76 29.47 -3.87
CA GLU A 209 -12.81 29.26 -4.85
C GLU A 209 -12.27 29.39 -6.27
N TYR A 210 -12.73 28.49 -7.14
CA TYR A 210 -12.24 28.36 -8.49
C TYR A 210 -13.42 28.28 -9.46
N ASP A 211 -13.40 29.13 -10.48
CA ASP A 211 -14.38 29.12 -11.56
C ASP A 211 -13.91 28.18 -12.67
N MET A 212 -14.53 27.00 -12.74
CA MET A 212 -14.16 25.93 -13.67
C MET A 212 -14.57 26.24 -15.12
N SER A 213 -15.25 27.35 -15.39
CA SER A 213 -15.55 27.79 -16.76
C SER A 213 -14.39 28.55 -17.40
N LYS A 214 -13.43 29.04 -16.60
CA LYS A 214 -12.25 29.78 -17.09
C LYS A 214 -11.17 28.82 -17.56
N ALA A 215 -10.61 29.11 -18.74
CA ALA A 215 -9.49 28.34 -19.29
C ALA A 215 -8.22 28.38 -18.40
N ASP A 216 -8.06 29.48 -17.67
CA ASP A 216 -7.08 29.60 -16.59
C ASP A 216 -7.79 30.03 -15.30
N ASN A 217 -8.03 29.06 -14.44
CA ASN A 217 -8.65 29.24 -13.13
C ASN A 217 -7.63 29.25 -11.98
N GLY A 218 -6.35 28.99 -12.25
CA GLY A 218 -5.30 28.92 -11.22
C GLY A 218 -5.22 27.60 -10.45
N LEU A 219 -6.00 26.56 -10.79
CA LEU A 219 -5.79 25.21 -10.26
C LEU A 219 -4.63 24.50 -10.98
N PRO A 220 -3.92 23.58 -10.30
CA PRO A 220 -3.05 22.62 -10.99
C PRO A 220 -3.84 21.86 -12.06
N LYS A 221 -3.30 21.79 -13.28
CA LYS A 221 -4.02 21.28 -14.46
C LYS A 221 -4.54 19.85 -14.29
N GLU A 222 -3.81 18.99 -13.57
CA GLU A 222 -4.26 17.61 -13.28
C GLU A 222 -5.48 17.59 -12.36
N LEU A 223 -5.51 18.45 -11.34
CA LEU A 223 -6.63 18.55 -10.41
C LEU A 223 -7.85 19.19 -11.06
N GLU A 224 -7.63 20.23 -11.86
CA GLU A 224 -8.66 20.83 -12.70
C GLU A 224 -9.33 19.78 -13.58
N LEU A 225 -8.53 18.96 -14.27
CA LEU A 225 -9.02 17.91 -15.16
C LEU A 225 -9.81 16.84 -14.40
N LEU A 226 -9.37 16.44 -13.20
CA LEU A 226 -10.10 15.51 -12.33
C LEU A 226 -11.47 16.09 -11.95
N ILE A 227 -11.52 17.33 -11.45
CA ILE A 227 -12.78 17.97 -11.04
C ILE A 227 -13.73 18.12 -12.25
N LEU A 228 -13.24 18.60 -13.39
CA LEU A 228 -14.04 18.71 -14.62
C LEU A 228 -14.59 17.36 -15.07
N THR A 229 -13.77 16.30 -14.99
CA THR A 229 -14.22 14.92 -15.30
C THR A 229 -15.34 14.50 -14.35
N ILE A 230 -15.22 14.81 -13.06
CA ILE A 230 -16.27 14.47 -12.08
C ILE A 230 -17.56 15.23 -12.37
N LEU A 231 -17.47 16.55 -12.58
CA LEU A 231 -18.62 17.41 -12.88
C LEU A 231 -19.37 16.96 -14.15
N LYS A 232 -18.66 16.46 -15.15
CA LYS A 232 -19.22 16.09 -16.45
C LYS A 232 -19.69 14.63 -16.52
N ASP A 233 -18.81 13.70 -16.18
CA ASP A 233 -18.99 12.27 -16.46
C ASP A 233 -19.43 11.49 -15.20
N TYR A 234 -19.31 12.09 -14.01
CA TYR A 234 -19.65 11.48 -12.72
C TYR A 234 -20.60 12.37 -11.89
N ALA A 235 -21.40 13.21 -12.53
CA ALA A 235 -22.31 14.15 -11.86
C ALA A 235 -23.30 13.48 -10.91
N TYR A 236 -23.60 12.19 -11.11
CA TYR A 236 -24.45 11.39 -10.22
C TYR A 236 -23.88 11.22 -8.80
N LEU A 237 -22.59 11.50 -8.58
CA LEU A 237 -21.97 11.50 -7.26
C LEU A 237 -22.26 12.79 -6.47
N LEU A 238 -22.64 13.88 -7.16
CA LEU A 238 -22.74 15.24 -6.62
C LEU A 238 -24.12 15.56 -6.04
N ALA A 239 -24.74 14.58 -5.38
CA ALA A 239 -26.11 14.66 -4.86
C ALA A 239 -26.22 15.50 -3.58
#